data_AF-A0A1U7VH81-F1
#
_entry.id   AF-A0A1U7VH81-F1
#
_cell.length_a   1.000
_cell.length_b   1.000
_cell.length_c   1.000
_cell.angle_alpha   90.00
_cell.angle_beta   90.00
_cell.angle_gamma   90.00
#
_symmetry.space_group_name_H-M   'P 1'
#
loop_
_entity.id
_entity.type
_entity.pdbx_description
1 polymer ?
#
loop_
_entity_poly.entity_id
_entity_poly.type
_entity_poly.pdbx_seq_one_letter_code
_entity_poly.pdbx_strand_id
1 'polypeptide(L)'
;MGSPESTPTDLSTSRNTAATSSARSSVIDSIMGCTGVTIHKEDLRKRITMPEYLRVAMREAIQNKDVDSVKRHFDMTHADGAEIPKPCESPLVVFINAKSGGRHGPELKARLQDLMGEEQVFDLSAVKPHEFVQYGLSCLEKFAALGDTCAKETREKIRVVAAGGDGTVGWVLGCLGELKKQDREPVPPSGIIPLGTGNDLSRSFGWGGSFPFNWKAATKRILDRVANGPICRLDSWNLVISMPAGEALETPYSLKPSECASLDQELEVDGQLPEKSSYYQGVFYNYFSIGMDAQVAYGFHHLRNEKPYLAQGPLSNKLIYSGYSCKQGWFFAPCSSDPGLRGLNNILRLYVKKVNSSKWEQVPIPSRLTFILWYLLEQCQLAHLTNSTRYLPPPTNPDTR
;
A
#
# COMPACT_ATOMS: atom_id res chain seq x y z
N MET A 1 34.54 53.43 51.91
CA MET A 1 33.62 52.41 52.43
C MET A 1 32.80 51.88 51.27
N GLY A 2 32.79 50.56 51.07
CA GLY A 2 31.82 49.86 50.20
C GLY A 2 32.12 49.84 48.69
N SER A 3 32.84 48.82 48.24
CA SER A 3 32.72 48.21 46.90
C SER A 3 31.45 47.32 46.84
N PRO A 4 31.10 46.66 45.73
CA PRO A 4 31.02 47.09 44.32
C PRO A 4 29.71 46.62 43.64
N GLU A 5 29.41 47.07 42.42
CA GLU A 5 28.67 46.25 41.45
C GLU A 5 29.30 46.40 40.06
N SER A 6 29.80 45.26 39.57
CA SER A 6 30.59 45.10 38.35
C SER A 6 29.70 44.85 37.15
N THR A 7 29.79 45.73 36.14
CA THR A 7 29.40 45.42 34.76
C THR A 7 30.61 44.86 34.01
N PRO A 8 30.49 43.77 33.23
CA PRO A 8 31.50 43.42 32.26
C PRO A 8 31.10 43.83 30.85
N THR A 9 32.02 44.54 30.23
CA THR A 9 32.17 44.83 28.80
C THR A 9 32.45 43.56 27.97
N ASP A 10 32.04 43.65 26.71
CA ASP A 10 32.21 42.71 25.59
C ASP A 10 33.61 42.10 25.42
N LEU A 11 33.63 40.84 24.97
CA LEU A 11 34.70 40.30 24.13
C LEU A 11 34.13 39.25 23.16
N SER A 12 34.12 39.64 21.89
CA SER A 12 33.73 38.85 20.73
C SER A 12 34.69 37.69 20.47
N THR A 13 34.16 36.48 20.27
CA THR A 13 34.80 35.44 19.45
C THR A 13 33.75 34.66 18.66
N SER A 14 34.05 34.51 17.37
CA SER A 14 33.25 33.91 16.31
C SER A 14 32.69 32.51 16.63
N ARG A 15 31.40 32.29 16.38
CA ARG A 15 30.81 30.95 16.25
C ARG A 15 30.16 30.78 14.87
N ASN A 16 30.66 29.77 14.17
CA ASN A 16 30.04 29.14 13.01
C ASN A 16 28.60 28.69 13.34
N THR A 17 27.62 29.19 12.59
CA THR A 17 26.25 28.68 12.59
C THR A 17 26.12 27.56 11.56
N ALA A 18 26.34 26.33 11.98
CA ALA A 18 25.92 25.15 11.25
C ALA A 18 24.49 24.76 11.66
N ALA A 19 23.62 24.75 10.66
CA ALA A 19 22.23 24.32 10.59
C ALA A 19 21.74 23.32 11.67
N THR A 20 20.74 23.74 12.45
CA THR A 20 19.76 22.87 13.10
C THR A 20 18.42 23.00 12.39
N SER A 21 18.29 22.36 11.22
CA SER A 21 17.03 22.28 10.48
C SER A 21 16.68 20.83 10.14
N SER A 22 16.17 20.06 11.11
CA SER A 22 15.55 18.76 10.80
C SER A 22 14.32 18.38 11.64
N ALA A 23 13.87 19.22 12.59
CA ALA A 23 12.76 18.87 13.49
C ALA A 23 11.46 19.66 13.25
N ARG A 24 11.43 20.61 12.31
CA ARG A 24 10.23 21.46 12.04
C ARG A 24 9.44 21.10 10.77
N SER A 25 9.86 20.09 10.01
CA SER A 25 9.24 19.78 8.71
C SER A 25 7.93 18.99 8.79
N SER A 26 7.66 18.22 9.85
CA SER A 26 6.49 17.31 9.88
C SER A 26 5.17 17.97 10.30
N VAL A 27 5.24 19.14 10.96
CA VAL A 27 4.05 19.84 11.47
C VAL A 27 3.49 20.82 10.43
N ILE A 28 4.35 21.40 9.59
CA ILE A 28 3.97 22.45 8.63
C ILE A 28 3.23 21.84 7.42
N ASP A 29 3.56 20.63 6.99
CA ASP A 29 2.81 19.91 5.93
C ASP A 29 1.40 19.49 6.37
N SER A 30 1.14 19.43 7.68
CA SER A 30 -0.21 19.20 8.19
C SER A 30 -1.09 20.47 8.21
N ILE A 31 -0.48 21.65 8.01
CA ILE A 31 -1.15 22.96 8.17
C ILE A 31 -1.33 23.68 6.82
N MET A 32 -0.49 23.43 5.81
CA MET A 32 -0.56 24.12 4.50
C MET A 32 -1.47 23.48 3.44
N GLY A 33 -2.46 22.67 3.84
CA GLY A 33 -3.53 22.17 2.97
C GLY A 33 -4.91 22.79 3.26
N CYS A 34 -4.96 23.95 3.91
CA CYS A 34 -6.19 24.56 4.43
C CYS A 34 -6.81 25.59 3.46
N THR A 35 -7.26 25.15 2.27
CA THR A 35 -8.34 25.85 1.57
C THR A 35 -9.65 25.14 1.90
N GLY A 36 -10.39 25.74 2.84
CA GLY A 36 -11.58 25.15 3.45
C GLY A 36 -12.78 25.07 2.51
N VAL A 37 -12.92 23.96 1.80
CA VAL A 37 -14.21 23.55 1.23
C VAL A 37 -14.95 22.72 2.29
N THR A 38 -16.08 23.22 2.77
CA THR A 38 -16.94 22.49 3.69
C THR A 38 -17.72 21.43 2.92
N ILE A 39 -17.31 20.17 3.05
CA ILE A 39 -18.01 19.04 2.42
C ILE A 39 -19.23 18.68 3.27
N HIS A 40 -20.42 18.94 2.74
CA HIS A 40 -21.69 18.55 3.32
C HIS A 40 -21.89 17.03 3.22
N LYS A 41 -22.46 16.44 4.28
CA LYS A 41 -22.65 14.98 4.37
C LYS A 41 -23.55 14.46 3.25
N GLU A 42 -24.66 15.15 2.99
CA GLU A 42 -25.65 14.70 2.00
C GLU A 42 -25.13 14.79 0.57
N ASP A 43 -24.37 15.82 0.23
CA ASP A 43 -23.77 15.95 -1.11
C ASP A 43 -22.74 14.85 -1.35
N LEU A 44 -21.89 14.58 -0.34
CA LEU A 44 -20.96 13.47 -0.41
C LEU A 44 -21.70 12.13 -0.54
N ARG A 45 -22.74 11.91 0.27
CA ARG A 45 -23.53 10.68 0.26
C ARG A 45 -24.17 10.45 -1.11
N LYS A 46 -24.81 11.46 -1.71
CA LYS A 46 -25.41 11.36 -3.06
C LYS A 46 -24.39 11.01 -4.14
N ARG A 47 -23.15 11.48 -3.99
CA ARG A 47 -22.08 11.24 -4.97
C ARG A 47 -21.51 9.81 -4.91
N ILE A 48 -21.30 9.28 -3.70
CA ILE A 48 -20.52 8.05 -3.49
C ILE A 48 -21.36 6.80 -3.19
N THR A 49 -22.61 7.00 -2.77
CA THR A 49 -23.50 5.90 -2.36
C THR A 49 -24.14 5.29 -3.58
N MET A 50 -23.99 3.98 -3.76
CA MET A 50 -24.65 3.24 -4.83
C MET A 50 -26.17 3.18 -4.59
N PRO A 51 -26.99 3.05 -5.64
CA PRO A 51 -28.41 2.75 -5.51
C PRO A 51 -28.66 1.55 -4.58
N GLU A 52 -29.74 1.63 -3.80
CA GLU A 52 -30.01 0.64 -2.75
C GLU A 52 -30.15 -0.79 -3.28
N TYR A 53 -30.88 -0.98 -4.38
CA TYR A 53 -31.08 -2.30 -4.97
C TYR A 53 -29.74 -2.97 -5.36
N LEU A 54 -28.78 -2.21 -5.93
CA LEU A 54 -27.44 -2.71 -6.25
C LEU A 54 -26.67 -3.08 -4.99
N ARG A 55 -26.73 -2.24 -3.95
CA ARG A 55 -26.03 -2.50 -2.68
C ARG A 55 -26.53 -3.75 -1.98
N VAL A 56 -27.85 -3.91 -1.91
CA VAL A 56 -28.50 -5.07 -1.30
C VAL A 56 -28.17 -6.34 -2.08
N ALA A 57 -28.36 -6.33 -3.40
CA ALA A 57 -28.06 -7.49 -4.24
C ALA A 57 -26.56 -7.85 -4.20
N MET A 58 -25.67 -6.86 -4.18
CA MET A 58 -24.22 -7.08 -4.04
C MET A 58 -23.88 -7.72 -2.69
N ARG A 59 -24.46 -7.23 -1.59
CA ARG A 59 -24.27 -7.82 -0.26
C ARG A 59 -24.74 -9.27 -0.23
N GLU A 60 -25.93 -9.56 -0.75
CA GLU A 60 -26.48 -10.91 -0.78
C GLU A 60 -25.66 -11.86 -1.65
N ALA A 61 -25.21 -11.40 -2.82
CA ALA A 61 -24.35 -12.20 -3.70
C ALA A 61 -23.03 -12.58 -3.01
N ILE A 62 -22.43 -11.66 -2.26
CA ILE A 62 -21.20 -11.92 -1.48
C ILE A 62 -21.47 -12.88 -0.33
N GLN A 63 -22.55 -12.67 0.44
CA GLN A 63 -22.89 -13.51 1.60
C GLN A 63 -23.22 -14.95 1.19
N ASN A 64 -24.03 -15.11 0.15
CA ASN A 64 -24.46 -16.41 -0.34
C ASN A 64 -23.46 -17.07 -1.28
N LYS A 65 -22.42 -16.33 -1.71
CA LYS A 65 -21.45 -16.77 -2.71
C LYS A 65 -22.12 -17.22 -4.01
N ASP A 66 -23.19 -16.50 -4.37
CA ASP A 66 -24.09 -16.85 -5.47
C ASP A 66 -24.49 -15.60 -6.29
N VAL A 67 -24.02 -15.56 -7.54
CA VAL A 67 -24.34 -14.50 -8.50
C VAL A 67 -25.66 -14.82 -9.24
N ASP A 68 -26.22 -16.02 -9.12
CA ASP A 68 -27.51 -16.38 -9.74
C ASP A 68 -28.71 -15.77 -9.02
N SER A 69 -28.59 -15.51 -7.72
CA SER A 69 -29.54 -14.72 -6.93
C SER A 69 -29.84 -13.32 -7.51
N VAL A 70 -28.95 -12.76 -8.34
CA VAL A 70 -29.07 -11.44 -8.97
C VAL A 70 -30.28 -11.32 -9.88
N LYS A 71 -30.64 -12.38 -10.60
CA LYS A 71 -31.79 -12.33 -11.54
C LYS A 71 -33.09 -12.02 -10.81
N ARG A 72 -33.29 -12.63 -9.63
CA ARG A 72 -34.46 -12.36 -8.78
C ARG A 72 -34.53 -10.89 -8.38
N HIS A 73 -33.40 -10.30 -8.00
CA HIS A 73 -33.32 -8.89 -7.64
C HIS A 73 -33.59 -7.97 -8.83
N PHE A 74 -33.07 -8.32 -10.00
CA PHE A 74 -33.33 -7.60 -11.24
C PHE A 74 -34.83 -7.58 -11.56
N ASP A 75 -35.48 -8.75 -11.57
CA ASP A 75 -36.90 -8.89 -11.88
C ASP A 75 -37.80 -8.12 -10.90
N MET A 76 -37.46 -8.12 -9.60
CA MET A 76 -38.19 -7.35 -8.58
C MET A 76 -38.03 -5.83 -8.76
N THR A 77 -36.84 -5.37 -9.18
CA THR A 77 -36.53 -3.95 -9.32
C THR A 77 -37.09 -3.37 -10.62
N HIS A 78 -37.18 -4.19 -11.68
CA HIS A 78 -37.65 -3.79 -13.00
C HIS A 78 -39.11 -4.21 -13.27
N ALA A 79 -39.89 -4.49 -12.21
CA ALA A 79 -41.32 -4.71 -12.33
C ALA A 79 -42.04 -3.45 -12.83
N ASP A 80 -43.16 -3.62 -13.55
CA ASP A 80 -43.89 -2.54 -14.23
C ASP A 80 -44.13 -1.32 -13.32
N GLY A 81 -43.64 -0.16 -13.76
CA GLY A 81 -43.83 1.13 -13.09
C GLY A 81 -42.71 1.56 -12.14
N ALA A 82 -41.63 0.79 -12.00
CA ALA A 82 -40.47 1.19 -11.20
C ALA A 82 -39.59 2.22 -11.93
N GLU A 83 -39.34 3.38 -11.31
CA GLU A 83 -38.33 4.32 -11.79
C GLU A 83 -36.92 3.76 -11.55
N ILE A 84 -36.15 3.61 -12.63
CA ILE A 84 -34.75 3.19 -12.55
C ILE A 84 -33.95 4.32 -11.88
N PRO A 85 -33.29 4.08 -10.73
CA PRO A 85 -32.51 5.10 -10.06
C PRO A 85 -31.37 5.63 -10.93
N LYS A 86 -31.08 6.92 -10.83
CA LYS A 86 -29.92 7.50 -11.49
C LYS A 86 -28.61 6.91 -10.94
N PRO A 87 -27.61 6.67 -11.79
CA PRO A 87 -26.29 6.23 -11.35
C PRO A 87 -25.61 7.31 -10.52
N CYS A 88 -24.90 6.88 -9.48
CA CYS A 88 -24.08 7.79 -8.68
C CYS A 88 -22.83 8.21 -9.45
N GLU A 89 -22.36 9.45 -9.25
CA GLU A 89 -21.27 10.03 -10.04
C GLU A 89 -19.93 9.29 -9.85
N SER A 90 -19.63 8.87 -8.62
CA SER A 90 -18.38 8.18 -8.29
C SER A 90 -18.62 7.13 -7.18
N PRO A 91 -19.17 5.96 -7.53
CA PRO A 91 -19.46 4.90 -6.56
C PRO A 91 -18.19 4.50 -5.81
N LEU A 92 -18.25 4.45 -4.47
CA LEU A 92 -17.10 4.05 -3.64
C LEU A 92 -17.37 2.74 -2.89
N VAL A 93 -16.36 1.88 -2.80
CA VAL A 93 -16.36 0.74 -1.88
C VAL A 93 -15.15 0.85 -0.95
N VAL A 94 -15.35 0.64 0.35
CA VAL A 94 -14.29 0.73 1.34
C VAL A 94 -14.00 -0.65 1.92
N PHE A 95 -12.75 -1.09 1.83
CA PHE A 95 -12.22 -2.19 2.63
C PHE A 95 -11.52 -1.64 3.85
N ILE A 96 -11.91 -2.09 5.04
CA ILE A 96 -11.32 -1.65 6.30
C ILE A 96 -10.76 -2.83 7.10
N ASN A 97 -9.50 -2.71 7.51
CA ASN A 97 -8.92 -3.56 8.53
C ASN A 97 -9.14 -2.91 9.90
N ALA A 98 -10.26 -3.23 10.56
CA ALA A 98 -10.64 -2.63 11.83
C ALA A 98 -9.66 -2.92 12.99
N LYS A 99 -8.78 -3.92 12.83
CA LYS A 99 -7.71 -4.23 13.80
C LYS A 99 -6.49 -3.30 13.67
N SER A 100 -6.36 -2.58 12.55
CA SER A 100 -5.27 -1.62 12.32
C SER A 100 -5.57 -0.25 12.95
N GLY A 101 -4.53 0.56 13.20
CA GLY A 101 -4.71 1.98 13.54
C GLY A 101 -4.95 2.31 15.01
N GLY A 102 -4.45 1.50 15.95
CA GLY A 102 -4.42 1.90 17.37
C GLY A 102 -5.80 2.07 18.01
N ARG A 103 -6.75 1.17 17.68
CA ARG A 103 -8.13 1.06 18.23
C ARG A 103 -9.20 1.97 17.61
N HIS A 104 -8.88 2.86 16.67
CA HIS A 104 -9.91 3.67 15.97
C HIS A 104 -10.63 2.95 14.82
N GLY A 105 -10.21 1.74 14.45
CA GLY A 105 -10.79 0.99 13.32
C GLY A 105 -12.31 0.79 13.41
N PRO A 106 -12.88 0.32 14.55
CA PRO A 106 -14.33 0.16 14.70
C PRO A 106 -15.10 1.49 14.62
N GLU A 107 -14.57 2.56 15.24
CA GLU A 107 -15.19 3.90 15.17
C GLU A 107 -15.16 4.47 13.75
N LEU A 108 -14.04 4.28 13.04
CA LEU A 108 -13.92 4.67 11.64
C LEU A 108 -14.90 3.88 10.76
N LYS A 109 -15.02 2.57 10.97
CA LYS A 109 -16.00 1.73 10.27
C LYS A 109 -17.41 2.28 10.45
N ALA A 110 -17.85 2.49 11.70
CA ALA A 110 -19.16 3.05 11.99
C ALA A 110 -19.38 4.41 11.32
N ARG A 111 -18.34 5.27 11.29
CA ARG A 111 -18.40 6.56 10.62
C ARG A 111 -18.50 6.44 9.10
N LEU A 112 -17.78 5.51 8.48
CA LEU A 112 -17.87 5.26 7.05
C LEU A 112 -19.27 4.76 6.69
N GLN A 113 -19.81 3.81 7.48
CA GLN A 113 -21.16 3.28 7.32
C GLN A 113 -22.23 4.39 7.43
N ASP A 114 -22.08 5.32 8.38
CA ASP A 114 -22.94 6.51 8.49
C ASP A 114 -22.88 7.43 7.26
N LEU A 115 -21.74 7.48 6.57
CA LEU A 115 -21.54 8.34 5.39
C LEU A 115 -22.05 7.71 4.09
N MET A 116 -21.90 6.40 3.90
CA MET A 116 -22.15 5.75 2.59
C MET A 116 -22.97 4.45 2.64
N GLY A 117 -23.44 4.02 3.80
CA GLY A 117 -24.18 2.76 3.97
C GLY A 117 -23.28 1.59 4.36
N GLU A 118 -23.89 0.59 4.98
CA GLU A 118 -23.18 -0.56 5.55
C GLU A 118 -22.68 -1.53 4.47
N GLU A 119 -23.40 -1.61 3.37
CA GLU A 119 -23.17 -2.55 2.26
C GLU A 119 -21.94 -2.19 1.43
N GLN A 120 -21.46 -0.94 1.53
CA GLN A 120 -20.28 -0.47 0.81
C GLN A 120 -19.02 -0.44 1.68
N VAL A 121 -19.12 -0.84 2.96
CA VAL A 121 -18.01 -0.84 3.92
C VAL A 121 -17.72 -2.27 4.37
N PHE A 122 -16.74 -2.90 3.73
CA PHE A 122 -16.33 -4.27 3.98
C PHE A 122 -15.24 -4.35 5.03
N ASP A 123 -15.56 -4.98 6.16
CA ASP A 123 -14.55 -5.35 7.15
C ASP A 123 -13.78 -6.57 6.64
N LEU A 124 -12.46 -6.45 6.54
CA LEU A 124 -11.60 -7.49 6.00
C LEU A 124 -11.55 -8.76 6.86
N SER A 125 -12.04 -8.70 8.10
CA SER A 125 -12.25 -9.89 8.93
C SER A 125 -13.50 -10.69 8.54
N ALA A 126 -14.48 -10.05 7.88
CA ALA A 126 -15.75 -10.65 7.50
C ALA A 126 -15.84 -10.94 6.01
N VAL A 127 -15.40 -10.00 5.15
CA VAL A 127 -15.45 -10.12 3.69
C VAL A 127 -14.05 -9.93 3.14
N LYS A 128 -13.54 -10.93 2.43
CA LYS A 128 -12.21 -10.88 1.81
C LYS A 128 -12.29 -10.13 0.47
N PRO A 129 -11.24 -9.42 0.04
CA PRO A 129 -11.28 -8.66 -1.22
C PRO A 129 -11.57 -9.52 -2.46
N HIS A 130 -11.12 -10.79 -2.47
CA HIS A 130 -11.43 -11.70 -3.58
C HIS A 130 -12.92 -12.07 -3.66
N GLU A 131 -13.64 -12.11 -2.53
CA GLU A 131 -15.09 -12.39 -2.51
C GLU A 131 -15.85 -11.21 -3.13
N PHE A 132 -15.41 -9.97 -2.88
CA PHE A 132 -15.95 -8.81 -3.58
C PHE A 132 -15.67 -8.84 -5.09
N VAL A 133 -14.46 -9.21 -5.51
CA VAL A 133 -14.11 -9.32 -6.94
C VAL A 133 -14.93 -10.42 -7.63
N GLN A 134 -15.12 -11.56 -6.95
CA GLN A 134 -15.80 -12.72 -7.53
C GLN A 134 -17.32 -12.60 -7.51
N TYR A 135 -17.91 -12.04 -6.45
CA TYR A 135 -19.36 -12.00 -6.28
C TYR A 135 -19.92 -10.58 -6.39
N GLY A 136 -19.23 -9.60 -5.81
CA GLY A 136 -19.69 -8.20 -5.80
C GLY A 136 -19.62 -7.53 -7.18
N LEU A 137 -18.45 -7.54 -7.83
CA LEU A 137 -18.30 -6.99 -9.18
C LEU A 137 -19.08 -7.81 -10.22
N SER A 138 -19.07 -9.13 -10.10
CA SER A 138 -19.82 -10.02 -10.99
C SER A 138 -21.33 -9.81 -10.87
N CYS A 139 -21.83 -9.42 -9.69
CA CYS A 139 -23.21 -8.99 -9.51
C CYS A 139 -23.53 -7.77 -10.38
N LEU A 140 -22.72 -6.71 -10.32
CA LEU A 140 -22.90 -5.51 -11.16
C LEU A 140 -22.79 -5.84 -12.65
N GLU A 141 -21.82 -6.68 -13.04
CA GLU A 141 -21.64 -7.13 -14.42
C GLU A 141 -22.85 -7.91 -14.93
N LYS A 142 -23.47 -8.73 -14.07
CA LYS A 142 -24.68 -9.48 -14.43
C LYS A 142 -25.91 -8.59 -14.54
N PHE A 143 -26.09 -7.63 -13.63
CA PHE A 143 -27.12 -6.60 -13.79
C PHE A 143 -26.96 -5.87 -15.14
N ALA A 144 -25.73 -5.46 -15.47
CA ALA A 144 -25.42 -4.82 -16.75
C ALA A 144 -25.74 -5.72 -17.95
N ALA A 145 -25.43 -7.03 -17.87
CA ALA A 145 -25.77 -8.00 -18.91
C ALA A 145 -27.28 -8.22 -19.08
N LEU A 146 -28.08 -8.03 -18.02
CA LEU A 146 -29.53 -8.08 -18.06
C LEU A 146 -30.18 -6.77 -18.59
N GLY A 147 -29.37 -5.74 -18.88
CA GLY A 147 -29.83 -4.48 -19.45
C GLY A 147 -29.88 -3.31 -18.46
N ASP A 148 -29.42 -3.48 -17.22
CA ASP A 148 -29.36 -2.39 -16.24
C ASP A 148 -28.24 -1.40 -16.58
N THR A 149 -28.64 -0.24 -17.11
CA THR A 149 -27.71 0.84 -17.48
C THR A 149 -27.04 1.48 -16.27
N CYS A 150 -27.73 1.56 -15.13
CA CYS A 150 -27.19 2.13 -13.90
C CYS A 150 -26.11 1.21 -13.30
N ALA A 151 -26.31 -0.10 -13.31
CA ALA A 151 -25.31 -1.07 -12.88
C ALA A 151 -24.07 -1.05 -13.77
N LYS A 152 -24.27 -0.93 -15.09
CA LYS A 152 -23.17 -0.80 -16.07
C LYS A 152 -22.31 0.43 -15.76
N GLU A 153 -22.93 1.60 -15.63
CA GLU A 153 -22.22 2.84 -15.32
C GLU A 153 -21.54 2.79 -13.94
N THR A 154 -22.21 2.16 -12.96
CA THR A 154 -21.64 1.93 -11.63
C THR A 154 -20.38 1.07 -11.72
N ARG A 155 -20.41 -0.04 -12.47
CA ARG A 155 -19.26 -0.94 -12.67
C ARG A 155 -18.09 -0.24 -13.38
N GLU A 156 -18.37 0.69 -14.29
CA GLU A 156 -17.37 1.47 -15.02
C GLU A 156 -16.72 2.56 -14.15
N LYS A 157 -17.48 3.18 -13.24
CA LYS A 157 -17.03 4.33 -12.43
C LYS A 157 -16.61 3.99 -11.00
N ILE A 158 -16.83 2.76 -10.55
CA ILE A 158 -16.57 2.35 -9.17
C ILE A 158 -15.09 2.55 -8.80
N ARG A 159 -14.85 3.10 -7.61
CA ARG A 159 -13.52 3.24 -7.02
C ARG A 159 -13.47 2.52 -5.68
N VAL A 160 -12.28 2.05 -5.33
CA VAL A 160 -12.04 1.30 -4.09
C VAL A 160 -11.22 2.15 -3.12
N VAL A 161 -11.49 2.01 -1.82
CA VAL A 161 -10.69 2.62 -0.75
C VAL A 161 -10.18 1.51 0.15
N ALA A 162 -8.86 1.42 0.31
CA ALA A 162 -8.23 0.51 1.27
C ALA A 162 -7.85 1.28 2.54
N ALA A 163 -8.53 0.99 3.65
CA ALA A 163 -8.27 1.53 4.97
C ALA A 163 -7.47 0.54 5.82
N GLY A 164 -6.17 0.78 5.93
CA GLY A 164 -5.23 -0.17 6.54
C GLY A 164 -3.78 0.32 6.50
N GLY A 165 -2.84 -0.57 6.84
CA GLY A 165 -1.43 -0.38 6.52
C GLY A 165 -1.05 -0.97 5.16
N ASP A 166 0.23 -0.91 4.78
CA ASP A 166 0.70 -1.32 3.45
C ASP A 166 0.34 -2.76 3.08
N GLY A 167 0.41 -3.71 4.03
CA GLY A 167 0.00 -5.11 3.77
C GLY A 167 -1.49 -5.27 3.47
N THR A 168 -2.36 -4.45 4.08
CA THR A 168 -3.79 -4.43 3.77
C THR A 168 -4.04 -3.83 2.39
N VAL A 169 -3.37 -2.72 2.07
CA VAL A 169 -3.51 -2.08 0.76
C VAL A 169 -3.01 -3.02 -0.35
N GLY A 170 -1.85 -3.63 -0.16
CA GLY A 170 -1.29 -4.61 -1.10
C GLY A 170 -2.19 -5.83 -1.31
N TRP A 171 -2.88 -6.31 -0.26
CA TRP A 171 -3.85 -7.40 -0.41
C TRP A 171 -5.05 -7.00 -1.28
N VAL A 172 -5.62 -5.82 -1.05
CA VAL A 172 -6.74 -5.31 -1.87
C VAL A 172 -6.30 -5.13 -3.32
N LEU A 173 -5.18 -4.44 -3.55
CA LEU A 173 -4.65 -4.21 -4.90
C LEU A 173 -4.32 -5.53 -5.61
N GLY A 174 -3.71 -6.49 -4.91
CA GLY A 174 -3.42 -7.82 -5.46
C GLY A 174 -4.67 -8.56 -5.92
N CYS A 175 -5.77 -8.48 -5.15
CA CYS A 175 -7.05 -9.07 -5.57
C CYS A 175 -7.68 -8.33 -6.76
N LEU A 176 -7.61 -7.00 -6.81
CA LEU A 176 -8.10 -6.22 -7.96
C LEU A 176 -7.27 -6.49 -9.21
N GLY A 177 -5.96 -6.72 -9.07
CA GLY A 177 -5.07 -7.06 -10.18
C GLY A 177 -5.43 -8.38 -10.89
N GLU A 178 -6.12 -9.30 -10.22
CA GLU A 178 -6.62 -10.54 -10.84
C GLU A 178 -7.67 -10.27 -11.93
N LEU A 179 -8.42 -9.15 -11.85
CA LEU A 179 -9.35 -8.76 -12.89
C LEU A 179 -8.66 -8.64 -14.25
N LYS A 180 -7.47 -8.03 -14.29
CA LYS A 180 -6.67 -7.87 -15.51
C LYS A 180 -6.22 -9.23 -16.08
N LYS A 181 -5.89 -10.19 -15.21
CA LYS A 181 -5.53 -11.55 -15.64
C LYS A 181 -6.72 -12.31 -16.22
N GLN A 182 -7.93 -11.98 -15.78
CA GLN A 182 -9.19 -12.55 -16.24
C GLN A 182 -9.82 -11.77 -17.41
N ASP A 183 -9.13 -10.76 -17.95
CA ASP A 183 -9.65 -9.85 -18.99
C ASP A 183 -10.96 -9.13 -18.59
N ARG A 184 -11.10 -8.83 -17.28
CA ARG A 184 -12.28 -8.18 -16.68
C ARG A 184 -12.05 -6.70 -16.39
N GLU A 185 -12.01 -5.89 -17.43
CA GLU A 185 -11.85 -4.43 -17.31
C GLU A 185 -13.20 -3.70 -17.02
N PRO A 186 -13.17 -2.48 -16.44
CA PRO A 186 -12.01 -1.77 -15.91
C PRO A 186 -11.58 -2.30 -14.52
N VAL A 187 -10.28 -2.28 -14.22
CA VAL A 187 -9.78 -2.42 -12.84
C VAL A 187 -10.10 -1.15 -12.03
N PRO A 188 -10.84 -1.23 -10.91
CA PRO A 188 -11.22 -0.05 -10.12
C PRO A 188 -10.00 0.72 -9.58
N PRO A 189 -9.91 2.05 -9.79
CA PRO A 189 -8.87 2.86 -9.17
C PRO A 189 -9.02 2.83 -7.66
N SER A 190 -7.89 2.90 -6.95
CA SER A 190 -7.83 2.68 -5.51
C SER A 190 -7.23 3.86 -4.75
N GLY A 191 -7.90 4.29 -3.68
CA GLY A 191 -7.43 5.27 -2.70
C GLY A 191 -7.03 4.62 -1.37
N ILE A 192 -6.27 5.33 -0.54
CA ILE A 192 -5.73 4.80 0.72
C ILE A 192 -6.16 5.66 1.91
N ILE A 193 -6.65 5.00 2.98
CA ILE A 193 -6.74 5.60 4.31
C ILE A 193 -5.63 4.98 5.19
N PRO A 194 -4.59 5.74 5.57
CA PRO A 194 -3.40 5.21 6.25
C PRO A 194 -3.67 4.89 7.74
N LEU A 195 -4.07 3.65 8.03
CA LEU A 195 -4.25 3.16 9.41
C LEU A 195 -3.02 2.41 9.95
N GLY A 196 -1.97 2.21 9.13
CA GLY A 196 -0.74 1.54 9.55
C GLY A 196 0.25 2.45 10.28
N THR A 197 1.44 1.91 10.56
CA THR A 197 2.57 2.66 11.13
C THR A 197 3.54 3.20 10.06
N GLY A 198 3.85 2.40 9.03
CA GLY A 198 4.74 2.76 7.91
C GLY A 198 4.03 3.62 6.86
N ASN A 199 2.98 3.07 6.26
CA ASN A 199 2.12 3.71 5.26
C ASN A 199 2.93 4.28 4.08
N ASP A 200 3.94 3.54 3.62
CA ASP A 200 4.88 3.98 2.59
C ASP A 200 4.17 4.25 1.26
N LEU A 201 3.21 3.39 0.89
CA LEU A 201 2.43 3.57 -0.32
C LEU A 201 1.54 4.81 -0.20
N SER A 202 0.92 5.02 0.96
CA SER A 202 0.08 6.19 1.24
C SER A 202 0.87 7.50 1.15
N ARG A 203 2.12 7.52 1.63
CA ARG A 203 3.04 8.67 1.52
C ARG A 203 3.41 8.96 0.07
N SER A 204 3.75 7.93 -0.69
CA SER A 204 4.21 8.05 -2.08
C SER A 204 3.14 8.67 -2.99
N PHE A 205 1.87 8.36 -2.75
CA PHE A 205 0.72 8.94 -3.47
C PHE A 205 0.10 10.17 -2.79
N GLY A 206 0.72 10.71 -1.74
CA GLY A 206 0.26 11.93 -1.08
C GLY A 206 -1.06 11.79 -0.32
N TRP A 207 -1.46 10.58 0.09
CA TRP A 207 -2.61 10.32 0.97
C TRP A 207 -2.31 10.61 2.45
N GLY A 208 -1.02 10.71 2.79
CA GLY A 208 -0.54 11.08 4.12
C GLY A 208 0.18 9.93 4.83
N GLY A 209 0.91 10.27 5.89
CA GLY A 209 1.75 9.30 6.60
C GLY A 209 1.11 8.62 7.81
N SER A 210 -0.01 9.14 8.29
CA SER A 210 -0.69 8.69 9.50
C SER A 210 -2.15 9.09 9.48
N PHE A 211 -2.98 8.33 10.18
CA PHE A 211 -4.36 8.69 10.40
C PHE A 211 -4.46 10.02 11.16
N PRO A 212 -5.19 11.03 10.64
CA PRO A 212 -5.17 12.38 11.18
C PRO A 212 -5.89 12.47 12.54
N PHE A 213 -5.43 13.37 13.42
CA PHE A 213 -6.05 13.60 14.73
C PHE A 213 -7.54 14.00 14.61
N ASN A 214 -7.86 14.86 13.63
CA ASN A 214 -9.22 15.29 13.32
C ASN A 214 -9.92 14.34 12.33
N TRP A 215 -9.81 13.03 12.57
CA TRP A 215 -10.17 12.01 11.59
C TRP A 215 -11.62 12.10 11.12
N LYS A 216 -12.58 12.46 11.98
CA LYS A 216 -14.01 12.56 11.59
C LYS A 216 -14.25 13.54 10.43
N ALA A 217 -13.54 14.67 10.44
CA ALA A 217 -13.61 15.65 9.36
C ALA A 217 -12.73 15.24 8.17
N ALA A 218 -11.56 14.65 8.45
CA ALA A 218 -10.66 14.18 7.42
C ALA A 218 -11.24 13.02 6.60
N THR A 219 -12.03 12.11 7.19
CA THR A 219 -12.69 11.00 6.47
C THR A 219 -13.55 11.54 5.32
N LYS A 220 -14.34 12.59 5.55
CA LYS A 220 -15.13 13.22 4.48
C LYS A 220 -14.25 13.78 3.36
N ARG A 221 -13.16 14.47 3.72
CA ARG A 221 -12.20 15.02 2.75
C ARG A 221 -11.48 13.94 1.96
N ILE A 222 -11.12 12.83 2.61
CA ILE A 222 -10.47 11.70 1.94
C ILE A 222 -11.46 11.05 0.97
N LEU A 223 -12.70 10.78 1.36
CA LEU A 223 -13.71 10.21 0.46
C LEU A 223 -13.99 11.13 -0.74
N ASP A 224 -14.12 12.44 -0.51
CA ASP A 224 -14.28 13.42 -1.58
C ASP A 224 -13.05 13.47 -2.51
N ARG A 225 -11.84 13.43 -1.95
CA ARG A 225 -10.59 13.36 -2.71
C ARG A 225 -10.47 12.05 -3.50
N VAL A 226 -10.94 10.92 -2.98
CA VAL A 226 -10.96 9.66 -3.73
C VAL A 226 -11.98 9.73 -4.86
N ALA A 227 -13.16 10.31 -4.61
CA ALA A 227 -14.20 10.44 -5.63
C ALA A 227 -13.78 11.35 -6.79
N ASN A 228 -13.13 12.48 -6.49
CA ASN A 228 -12.76 13.51 -7.48
C ASN A 228 -11.30 13.43 -7.95
N GLY A 229 -10.47 12.62 -7.29
CA GLY A 229 -9.03 12.60 -7.50
C GLY A 229 -8.64 12.09 -8.89
N PRO A 230 -7.52 12.57 -9.45
CA PRO A 230 -6.97 12.05 -10.70
C PRO A 230 -6.51 10.61 -10.52
N ILE A 231 -6.59 9.82 -11.59
CA ILE A 231 -6.10 8.45 -11.64
C ILE A 231 -4.66 8.47 -12.11
N CYS A 232 -3.80 7.74 -11.40
CA CYS A 232 -2.41 7.51 -11.77
C CYS A 232 -2.15 6.01 -11.96
N ARG A 233 -1.12 5.68 -12.72
CA ARG A 233 -0.66 4.30 -12.88
C ARG A 233 0.32 4.00 -11.75
N LEU A 234 0.20 2.79 -11.22
CA LEU A 234 1.08 2.23 -10.19
C LEU A 234 1.82 1.05 -10.81
N ASP A 235 3.14 1.09 -10.76
CA ASP A 235 3.98 -0.04 -11.12
C ASP A 235 3.93 -1.11 -10.03
N SER A 236 4.30 -2.35 -10.37
CA SER A 236 4.35 -3.43 -9.39
C SER A 236 5.47 -4.41 -9.70
N TRP A 237 6.04 -4.97 -8.64
CA TRP A 237 6.99 -6.08 -8.71
C TRP A 237 6.22 -7.39 -8.75
N ASN A 238 6.47 -8.22 -9.76
CA ASN A 238 6.09 -9.64 -9.74
C ASN A 238 7.25 -10.44 -9.16
N LEU A 239 7.09 -10.94 -7.93
CA LEU A 239 8.11 -11.71 -7.22
C LEU A 239 7.81 -13.19 -7.35
N VAL A 240 8.81 -13.97 -7.75
CA VAL A 240 8.78 -15.44 -7.75
C VAL A 240 9.91 -15.93 -6.84
N ILE A 241 9.57 -16.74 -5.85
CA ILE A 241 10.48 -17.33 -4.89
C ILE A 241 10.48 -18.85 -5.08
N SER A 242 11.66 -19.43 -5.24
CA SER A 242 11.87 -20.88 -5.23
C SER A 242 12.68 -21.25 -4.00
N MET A 243 12.26 -22.28 -3.29
CA MET A 243 12.92 -22.77 -2.07
C MET A 243 12.87 -24.31 -1.99
N PRO A 244 13.77 -24.97 -1.23
CA PRO A 244 13.73 -26.41 -1.04
C PRO A 244 12.37 -26.88 -0.51
N ALA A 245 11.86 -28.00 -1.04
CA ALA A 245 10.58 -28.55 -0.62
C ALA A 245 10.65 -29.13 0.81
N GLY A 246 9.56 -28.99 1.58
CA GLY A 246 9.40 -29.60 2.90
C GLY A 246 9.41 -28.65 4.10
N GLU A 247 9.81 -27.38 3.89
CA GLU A 247 9.70 -26.36 4.93
C GLU A 247 8.35 -25.63 4.85
N ALA A 248 7.67 -25.52 5.99
CA ALA A 248 6.45 -24.74 6.11
C ALA A 248 6.81 -23.24 6.16
N LEU A 249 6.48 -22.51 5.09
CA LEU A 249 6.68 -21.05 5.03
C LEU A 249 5.40 -20.32 5.41
N GLU A 250 5.48 -19.44 6.41
CA GLU A 250 4.45 -18.44 6.65
C GLU A 250 4.57 -17.32 5.62
N THR A 251 3.65 -17.29 4.64
CA THR A 251 3.67 -16.28 3.58
C THR A 251 2.74 -15.10 3.89
N PRO A 252 3.11 -13.86 3.51
CA PRO A 252 2.18 -12.74 3.55
C PRO A 252 1.05 -12.94 2.54
N TYR A 253 -0.10 -12.24 2.72
CA TYR A 253 -1.25 -12.33 1.81
C TYR A 253 -0.94 -12.08 0.33
N SER A 254 0.09 -11.28 0.07
CA SER A 254 0.53 -10.94 -1.28
C SER A 254 1.28 -12.07 -2.00
N LEU A 255 1.77 -13.08 -1.26
CA LEU A 255 2.58 -14.18 -1.78
C LEU A 255 1.85 -15.52 -1.57
N LYS A 256 1.59 -16.23 -2.67
CA LYS A 256 0.82 -17.48 -2.67
C LYS A 256 1.65 -18.63 -3.25
N PRO A 257 1.40 -19.88 -2.84
CA PRO A 257 1.95 -21.04 -3.52
C PRO A 257 1.61 -20.98 -5.01
N SER A 258 2.60 -21.28 -5.85
CA SER A 258 2.46 -21.32 -7.30
C SER A 258 2.93 -22.67 -7.82
N GLU A 259 2.30 -23.15 -8.87
CA GLU A 259 2.75 -24.34 -9.61
C GLU A 259 3.85 -23.96 -10.63
N CYS A 260 4.10 -22.67 -10.83
CA CYS A 260 4.91 -22.16 -11.92
C CYS A 260 6.39 -22.06 -11.58
N ALA A 261 7.19 -22.93 -12.19
CA ALA A 261 8.64 -22.80 -12.34
C ALA A 261 8.97 -21.91 -13.56
N SER A 262 8.71 -20.61 -13.49
CA SER A 262 9.04 -19.66 -14.58
C SER A 262 10.22 -18.75 -14.25
N LEU A 263 11.20 -19.25 -13.50
CA LEU A 263 12.54 -18.71 -13.62
C LEU A 263 13.15 -19.38 -14.84
N ASP A 264 13.41 -18.60 -15.88
CA ASP A 264 14.11 -19.00 -17.12
C ASP A 264 15.07 -20.15 -16.82
N GLN A 265 14.73 -21.38 -17.24
CA GLN A 265 15.52 -22.61 -17.04
C GLN A 265 16.94 -22.53 -17.64
N GLU A 266 17.26 -21.41 -18.28
CA GLU A 266 18.53 -21.07 -18.93
C GLU A 266 19.55 -20.43 -17.98
N LEU A 267 19.18 -20.07 -16.74
CA LEU A 267 20.15 -19.57 -15.76
C LEU A 267 20.94 -20.75 -15.16
N GLU A 268 22.14 -21.00 -15.67
CA GLU A 268 23.10 -21.91 -15.03
C GLU A 268 23.56 -21.30 -13.69
N VAL A 269 23.05 -21.83 -12.58
CA VAL A 269 23.45 -21.41 -11.24
C VAL A 269 24.58 -22.32 -10.73
N ASP A 270 25.67 -21.73 -10.27
CA ASP A 270 26.74 -22.46 -9.58
C ASP A 270 26.22 -23.11 -8.28
N GLY A 271 26.00 -24.43 -8.29
CA GLY A 271 25.61 -25.22 -7.11
C GLY A 271 24.65 -26.36 -7.42
N GLN A 272 24.53 -27.34 -6.51
CA GLN A 272 23.47 -28.36 -6.61
C GLN A 272 22.13 -27.72 -6.24
N LEU A 273 21.24 -27.56 -7.23
CA LEU A 273 19.85 -27.16 -6.97
C LEU A 273 19.14 -28.31 -6.22
N PRO A 274 18.23 -27.99 -5.28
CA PRO A 274 17.44 -29.01 -4.60
C PRO A 274 16.60 -29.82 -5.62
N GLU A 275 16.58 -31.16 -5.49
CA GLU A 275 15.81 -32.04 -6.38
C GLU A 275 14.29 -31.76 -6.36
N LYS A 276 13.80 -31.16 -5.26
CA LYS A 276 12.40 -30.72 -5.11
C LYS A 276 12.37 -29.28 -4.62
N SER A 277 11.64 -28.42 -5.33
CA SER A 277 11.45 -27.02 -4.96
C SER A 277 9.98 -26.67 -4.83
N SER A 278 9.66 -25.85 -3.83
CA SER A 278 8.37 -25.18 -3.68
C SER A 278 8.45 -23.78 -4.28
N TYR A 279 7.44 -23.39 -5.06
CA TYR A 279 7.38 -22.08 -5.70
C TYR A 279 6.30 -21.21 -5.05
N TYR A 280 6.63 -19.93 -4.90
CA TYR A 280 5.72 -18.92 -4.38
C TYR A 280 5.76 -17.71 -5.28
N GLN A 281 4.59 -17.16 -5.60
CA GLN A 281 4.48 -16.00 -6.48
C GLN A 281 3.58 -14.93 -5.87
N GLY A 282 3.92 -13.67 -6.07
CA GLY A 282 3.19 -12.55 -5.49
C GLY A 282 3.51 -11.21 -6.11
N VAL A 283 2.68 -10.22 -5.78
CA VAL A 283 2.81 -8.85 -6.29
C VAL A 283 3.12 -7.88 -5.14
N PHE A 284 4.12 -7.04 -5.32
CA PHE A 284 4.55 -6.04 -4.35
C PHE A 284 4.57 -4.64 -4.96
N TYR A 285 4.22 -3.62 -4.18
CA TYR A 285 3.97 -2.25 -4.69
C TYR A 285 4.93 -1.18 -4.18
N ASN A 286 5.78 -1.50 -3.20
CA ASN A 286 6.73 -0.53 -2.63
C ASN A 286 8.15 -0.96 -2.96
N TYR A 287 8.64 -1.92 -2.18
CA TYR A 287 9.99 -2.44 -2.27
C TYR A 287 10.06 -3.86 -1.72
N PHE A 288 11.18 -4.52 -2.01
CA PHE A 288 11.63 -5.70 -1.28
C PHE A 288 13.13 -5.54 -0.98
N SER A 289 13.60 -6.20 0.08
CA SER A 289 14.99 -6.11 0.50
C SER A 289 15.56 -7.49 0.85
N ILE A 290 16.88 -7.61 0.72
CA ILE A 290 17.66 -8.78 1.12
C ILE A 290 18.84 -8.30 1.97
N GLY A 291 19.14 -9.00 3.06
CA GLY A 291 20.26 -8.69 3.96
C GLY A 291 19.80 -8.02 5.26
N MET A 292 20.63 -7.12 5.79
CA MET A 292 20.43 -6.49 7.10
C MET A 292 19.04 -5.86 7.27
N ASP A 293 18.56 -5.10 6.28
CA ASP A 293 17.24 -4.45 6.34
C ASP A 293 16.10 -5.46 6.54
N ALA A 294 16.12 -6.56 5.76
CA ALA A 294 15.16 -7.64 5.89
C ALA A 294 15.24 -8.34 7.26
N GLN A 295 16.44 -8.47 7.83
CA GLN A 295 16.65 -9.05 9.16
C GLN A 295 16.06 -8.17 10.27
N VAL A 296 16.23 -6.85 10.18
CA VAL A 296 15.64 -5.87 11.10
C VAL A 296 14.12 -5.92 11.00
N ALA A 297 13.57 -5.91 9.78
CA ALA A 297 12.14 -6.01 9.52
C ALA A 297 11.54 -7.31 10.08
N TYR A 298 12.24 -8.45 9.87
CA TYR A 298 11.87 -9.75 10.42
C TYR A 298 11.86 -9.74 11.96
N GLY A 299 12.94 -9.24 12.59
CA GLY A 299 13.05 -9.18 14.04
C GLY A 299 11.95 -8.32 14.69
N PHE A 300 11.63 -7.17 14.08
CA PHE A 300 10.52 -6.34 14.51
C PHE A 300 9.16 -7.01 14.34
N HIS A 301 8.93 -7.66 13.19
CA HIS A 301 7.69 -8.38 12.91
C HIS A 301 7.45 -9.51 13.90
N HIS A 302 8.49 -10.31 14.17
CA HIS A 302 8.44 -11.41 15.13
C HIS A 302 8.10 -10.91 16.54
N LEU A 303 8.77 -9.85 17.02
CA LEU A 303 8.45 -9.25 18.32
C LEU A 303 7.00 -8.76 18.40
N ARG A 304 6.50 -8.16 17.31
CA ARG A 304 5.11 -7.69 17.26
C ARG A 304 4.11 -8.84 17.37
N ASN A 305 4.43 -10.01 16.82
CA ASN A 305 3.57 -11.20 16.90
C ASN A 305 3.66 -11.85 18.28
N GLU A 306 4.86 -11.96 18.87
CA GLU A 306 5.04 -12.56 20.20
C GLU A 306 4.52 -11.66 21.34
N LYS A 307 4.75 -10.36 21.24
CA LYS A 307 4.47 -9.37 22.29
C LYS A 307 3.67 -8.18 21.76
N PRO A 308 2.41 -8.40 21.32
CA PRO A 308 1.58 -7.35 20.72
C PRO A 308 1.33 -6.17 21.68
N TYR A 309 1.41 -6.39 23.00
CA TYR A 309 1.26 -5.34 24.01
C TYR A 309 2.36 -4.27 23.96
N LEU A 310 3.56 -4.59 23.46
CA LEU A 310 4.65 -3.62 23.28
C LEU A 310 4.46 -2.76 22.02
N ALA A 311 3.69 -3.26 21.05
CA ALA A 311 3.57 -2.73 19.71
C ALA A 311 2.16 -2.21 19.37
N GLN A 312 1.46 -1.64 20.37
CA GLN A 312 0.07 -1.19 20.22
C GLN A 312 -0.08 0.17 19.50
N GLY A 313 0.99 0.95 19.41
CA GLY A 313 0.96 2.33 18.92
C GLY A 313 2.01 2.65 17.85
N PRO A 314 1.73 3.57 16.91
CA PRO A 314 2.70 3.96 15.88
C PRO A 314 4.03 4.51 16.44
N LEU A 315 3.98 5.24 17.54
CA LEU A 315 5.17 5.78 18.22
C LEU A 315 6.03 4.63 18.80
N SER A 316 5.43 3.74 19.59
CA SER A 316 6.10 2.56 20.14
C SER A 316 6.68 1.68 19.05
N ASN A 317 5.93 1.45 17.97
CA ASN A 317 6.37 0.66 16.82
C ASN A 317 7.62 1.27 16.18
N LYS A 318 7.63 2.58 15.95
CA LYS A 318 8.80 3.28 15.40
C LYS A 318 10.00 3.21 16.32
N LEU A 319 9.82 3.41 17.63
CA LEU A 319 10.91 3.32 18.61
C LEU A 319 11.52 1.93 18.67
N ILE A 320 10.68 0.89 18.70
CA ILE A 320 11.13 -0.51 18.72
C ILE A 320 11.88 -0.83 17.42
N TYR A 321 11.32 -0.45 16.26
CA TYR A 321 11.97 -0.67 14.96
C TYR A 321 13.34 0.04 14.88
N SER A 322 13.42 1.29 15.35
CA SER A 322 14.70 2.01 15.49
C SER A 322 15.66 1.28 16.43
N GLY A 323 15.16 0.70 17.52
CA GLY A 323 15.97 -0.11 18.44
C GLY A 323 16.56 -1.37 17.79
N TYR A 324 15.78 -2.10 16.98
CA TYR A 324 16.29 -3.22 16.18
C TYR A 324 17.32 -2.74 15.16
N SER A 325 17.04 -1.62 14.49
CA SER A 325 17.96 -1.00 13.54
C SER A 325 19.29 -0.67 14.20
N CYS A 326 19.30 -0.08 15.39
CA CYS A 326 20.54 0.24 16.13
C CYS A 326 21.29 -0.99 16.67
N LYS A 327 20.57 -2.10 16.94
CA LYS A 327 21.15 -3.35 17.42
C LYS A 327 21.78 -4.20 16.31
N GLN A 328 21.30 -4.07 15.07
CA GLN A 328 21.80 -4.81 13.91
C GLN A 328 22.61 -3.94 12.95
N GLY A 329 22.44 -2.62 13.01
CA GLY A 329 23.08 -1.64 12.15
C GLY A 329 23.57 -0.41 12.93
N TRP A 330 24.69 0.14 12.48
CA TRP A 330 25.33 1.38 12.94
C TRP A 330 26.23 1.34 14.19
N PHE A 331 25.90 0.63 15.28
CA PHE A 331 26.73 0.66 16.51
C PHE A 331 27.23 -0.69 17.03
N PHE A 332 26.50 -1.77 16.78
CA PHE A 332 26.90 -3.12 17.18
C PHE A 332 26.61 -4.07 16.04
N ALA A 333 27.66 -4.57 15.36
CA ALA A 333 27.49 -5.73 14.49
C ALA A 333 27.14 -6.95 15.35
N PRO A 334 26.25 -7.83 14.86
CA PRO A 334 26.84 -9.07 14.36
C PRO A 334 26.14 -9.50 13.08
N CYS A 335 26.85 -9.41 11.96
CA CYS A 335 26.45 -10.12 10.75
C CYS A 335 26.86 -11.58 10.94
N SER A 336 26.01 -12.36 11.60
CA SER A 336 26.26 -13.75 12.03
C SER A 336 27.50 -13.95 12.93
N SER A 337 27.45 -14.95 13.80
CA SER A 337 28.65 -15.44 14.50
C SER A 337 29.62 -16.12 13.53
N ASP A 338 29.14 -16.54 12.35
CA ASP A 338 29.93 -17.13 11.28
C ASP A 338 30.58 -16.04 10.38
N PRO A 339 31.92 -15.95 10.32
CA PRO A 339 32.63 -15.03 9.44
C PRO A 339 32.26 -15.17 7.96
N GLY A 340 31.83 -16.35 7.52
CA GLY A 340 31.43 -16.63 6.13
C GLY A 340 30.14 -15.93 5.71
N LEU A 341 29.26 -15.55 6.66
CA LEU A 341 27.96 -14.94 6.39
C LEU A 341 27.95 -13.40 6.57
N ARG A 342 29.12 -12.79 6.81
CA ARG A 342 29.24 -11.35 7.10
C ARG A 342 29.04 -10.43 5.89
N GLY A 343 29.33 -10.92 4.68
CA GLY A 343 29.23 -10.17 3.44
C GLY A 343 28.09 -10.68 2.58
N LEU A 344 27.25 -9.79 2.05
CA LEU A 344 26.14 -10.18 1.18
C LEU A 344 26.62 -10.91 -0.08
N ASN A 345 27.83 -10.61 -0.54
CA ASN A 345 28.52 -11.26 -1.65
C ASN A 345 28.81 -12.75 -1.43
N ASN A 346 28.80 -13.23 -0.18
CA ASN A 346 29.03 -14.64 0.15
C ASN A 346 27.75 -15.47 0.12
N ILE A 347 26.58 -14.83 0.23
CA ILE A 347 25.27 -15.49 0.38
C ILE A 347 24.32 -15.22 -0.79
N LEU A 348 24.62 -14.22 -1.63
CA LEU A 348 23.77 -13.80 -2.73
C LEU A 348 24.58 -13.75 -4.03
N ARG A 349 24.04 -14.36 -5.08
CA ARG A 349 24.45 -14.12 -6.46
C ARG A 349 23.30 -13.38 -7.15
N LEU A 350 23.60 -12.21 -7.73
CA LEU A 350 22.62 -11.39 -8.42
C LEU A 350 22.83 -11.51 -9.93
N TYR A 351 21.77 -11.82 -10.65
CA TYR A 351 21.75 -11.84 -12.11
C TYR A 351 20.64 -10.91 -12.60
N VAL A 352 20.90 -10.20 -13.69
CA VAL A 352 19.96 -9.28 -14.33
C VAL A 352 19.84 -9.63 -15.81
N LYS A 353 18.62 -9.70 -16.31
CA LYS A 353 18.32 -9.86 -17.73
C LYS A 353 17.63 -8.61 -18.23
N LYS A 354 18.21 -7.98 -19.26
CA LYS A 354 17.62 -6.78 -19.90
C LYS A 354 16.48 -7.22 -20.83
N VAL A 355 15.47 -6.36 -21.00
CA VAL A 355 14.28 -6.65 -21.83
C VAL A 355 14.63 -7.12 -23.25
N ASN A 356 15.71 -6.58 -23.83
CA ASN A 356 16.15 -6.89 -25.19
C ASN A 356 17.30 -7.91 -25.26
N SER A 357 17.62 -8.59 -24.15
CA SER A 357 18.70 -9.57 -24.06
C SER A 357 18.14 -10.94 -23.66
N SER A 358 18.51 -11.98 -24.40
CA SER A 358 18.25 -13.36 -23.97
C SER A 358 19.21 -13.81 -22.86
N LYS A 359 20.33 -13.10 -22.65
CA LYS A 359 21.38 -13.50 -21.72
C LYS A 359 21.22 -12.85 -20.34
N TRP A 360 21.41 -13.66 -19.31
CA TRP A 360 21.58 -13.22 -17.93
C TRP A 360 22.99 -12.67 -17.72
N GLU A 361 23.08 -11.49 -17.11
CA GLU A 361 24.35 -10.85 -16.73
C GLU A 361 24.51 -10.92 -15.22
N GLN A 362 25.63 -11.47 -14.72
CA GLN A 362 25.92 -11.46 -13.29
C GLN A 362 26.33 -10.06 -12.84
N VAL A 363 25.68 -9.56 -11.79
CA VAL A 363 26.03 -8.28 -11.17
C VAL A 363 26.92 -8.56 -9.96
N PRO A 364 28.19 -8.09 -9.95
CA PRO A 364 29.09 -8.31 -8.84
C PRO A 364 28.63 -7.51 -7.61
N ILE A 365 28.50 -8.18 -6.47
CA ILE A 365 28.13 -7.56 -5.20
C ILE A 365 29.41 -7.13 -4.45
N PRO A 366 29.58 -5.85 -4.10
CA PRO A 366 30.72 -5.40 -3.30
C PRO A 366 30.78 -6.10 -1.94
N SER A 367 31.98 -6.46 -1.50
CA SER A 367 32.20 -7.19 -0.24
C SER A 367 31.79 -6.44 1.04
N ARG A 368 31.64 -5.11 0.96
CA ARG A 368 31.18 -4.26 2.07
C ARG A 368 29.67 -4.04 2.08
N LEU A 369 28.94 -4.53 1.08
CA LEU A 369 27.49 -4.35 1.00
C LEU A 369 26.79 -5.29 1.99
N THR A 370 25.92 -4.73 2.82
CA THR A 370 25.23 -5.46 3.90
C THR A 370 23.75 -5.71 3.63
N PHE A 371 23.15 -4.96 2.69
CA PHE A 371 21.79 -5.18 2.21
C PHE A 371 21.60 -4.60 0.80
N ILE A 372 20.60 -5.10 0.09
CA ILE A 372 20.09 -4.50 -1.16
C ILE A 372 18.61 -4.23 -0.98
N LEU A 373 18.17 -3.07 -1.45
CA LEU A 373 16.78 -2.63 -1.47
C LEU A 373 16.38 -2.35 -2.91
N TRP A 374 15.33 -3.03 -3.40
CA TRP A 374 14.74 -2.76 -4.71
C TRP A 374 13.47 -1.96 -4.51
N TYR A 375 13.44 -0.74 -5.05
CA TYR A 375 12.34 0.20 -4.88
C TYR A 375 11.74 0.54 -6.25
N LEU A 376 10.42 0.71 -6.33
CA LEU A 376 9.77 1.26 -7.53
C LEU A 376 9.98 2.77 -7.56
N LEU A 377 10.87 3.24 -8.45
CA LEU A 377 10.99 4.67 -8.75
C LEU A 377 9.75 5.13 -9.52
N GLU A 378 8.72 5.55 -8.79
CA GLU A 378 7.56 6.15 -9.42
C GLU A 378 7.88 7.53 -10.03
N GLN A 379 7.42 7.71 -11.26
CA GLN A 379 7.34 8.99 -11.97
C GLN A 379 6.57 10.07 -11.16
N CYS A 380 5.74 9.69 -10.18
CA CYS A 380 5.03 10.62 -9.29
C CYS A 380 5.97 11.42 -8.36
N GLN A 381 7.12 10.87 -7.96
CA GLN A 381 8.09 11.62 -7.15
C GLN A 381 8.91 12.62 -7.97
N LEU A 382 9.09 12.37 -9.28
CA LEU A 382 9.81 13.28 -10.16
C LEU A 382 9.13 14.65 -10.25
N ALA A 383 7.79 14.71 -10.26
CA ALA A 383 7.05 15.98 -10.28
C ALA A 383 7.21 16.82 -8.99
N HIS A 384 7.45 16.18 -7.83
CA HIS A 384 7.67 16.87 -6.57
C HIS A 384 9.15 17.22 -6.32
N LEU A 385 10.09 16.46 -6.89
CA LEU A 385 11.53 16.72 -6.78
C LEU A 385 12.03 17.76 -7.80
N THR A 386 11.33 17.99 -8.91
CA THR A 386 11.72 19.00 -9.92
C THR A 386 11.65 20.46 -9.43
N ASN A 387 11.04 20.74 -8.27
CA ASN A 387 10.97 22.10 -7.72
C ASN A 387 12.10 22.47 -6.74
N SER A 388 13.02 21.56 -6.41
CA SER A 388 14.07 21.87 -5.40
C SER A 388 15.48 21.37 -5.74
N THR A 389 15.77 21.01 -6.99
CA THR A 389 17.14 20.66 -7.37
C THR A 389 17.42 21.05 -8.81
N ARG A 390 18.32 22.03 -9.00
CA ARG A 390 18.94 22.27 -10.31
C ARG A 390 19.78 21.04 -10.64
N TYR A 391 19.30 20.19 -11.53
CA TYR A 391 20.14 19.22 -12.20
C TYR A 391 20.80 19.89 -13.41
N LEU A 392 22.13 19.81 -13.48
CA LEU A 392 22.86 20.00 -14.73
C LEU A 392 22.44 18.87 -15.68
N PRO A 393 22.10 19.16 -16.94
CA PRO A 393 21.74 18.13 -17.90
C PRO A 393 22.93 17.21 -18.19
N PRO A 394 22.72 15.90 -18.40
CA PRO A 394 23.78 15.03 -18.89
C PRO A 394 24.18 15.45 -20.32
N PRO A 395 25.45 15.26 -20.72
CA PRO A 395 25.87 15.56 -22.08
C PRO A 395 25.10 14.66 -23.05
N THR A 396 24.37 15.30 -23.95
CA THR A 396 23.74 14.67 -25.11
C THR A 396 24.82 14.06 -25.99
N ASN A 397 24.88 12.73 -26.07
CA ASN A 397 25.52 12.06 -27.20
C ASN A 397 24.39 11.59 -28.13
N PRO A 398 24.21 12.21 -29.31
CA PRO A 398 23.11 11.90 -30.20
C PRO A 398 23.53 10.76 -31.11
N ASP A 399 23.56 9.53 -30.61
CA ASP A 399 23.58 8.32 -31.46
C ASP A 399 23.47 7.09 -30.56
N THR A 400 22.25 6.65 -30.31
CA THR A 400 21.80 5.24 -30.28
C THR A 400 20.36 5.22 -29.78
N ARG A 401 19.43 4.85 -30.68
CA ARG A 401 18.04 4.53 -30.37
C ARG A 401 17.90 3.15 -29.74
#